data_AF-A0A7S4PA80-F1
#
_entry.id   AF-A0A7S4PA80-F1
#
_cell.length_a   1.000
_cell.length_b   1.000
_cell.length_c   1.000
_cell.angle_alpha   90.00
_cell.angle_beta   90.00
_cell.angle_gamma   90.00
#
_symmetry.space_group_name_H-M   'P 1'
#
loop_
_entity.id
_entity.type
_entity.pdbx_description
1 polymer ?
#
loop_
_entity_poly.entity_id
_entity_poly.type
_entity_poly.pdbx_seq_one_letter_code
_entity_poly.pdbx_strand_id
1 'polypeptide(L)'
;MAAERIRMRINELLSSETKVCESLNQLMQKLQEIEQDKAWKLGPEHVKLITRTSGCCELLIQLHETIAEKVAMFVGPSHLAGVFEASENELITHHSEFQTLSSCVMVVLQKKAGGQVIGDRAVGTSPKMQDNLASALHSLQDLLVRPSQLVMKYHLFLDEMVKDAAGSPDEENVRKCLNIAKRLTSEINERIRGIQRRERVVLIASRVRAVPPEIEIVKEGREFLLDDGYFREHGRAGYRHLYLFNDAVLVCKPGETVIGKFFTKNDRDLKFKRFIPLAAIKPSELPVVRDPAVSEEDSPGGLSQLPFFELRDKAGKCAFHHQDREKLQEWVTAIRNAIDEITVRGSQNPVPAYRLPNSSEDIRQLSQDLSGYVVLGDKDGESEVFVF
;
A
#
# COMPACT_ATOMS: atom_id res chain seq x y z
N MET A 1 11.21 21.05 39.34
CA MET A 1 10.92 19.62 39.09
C MET A 1 10.31 19.38 37.71
N ALA A 2 9.19 20.00 37.33
CA ALA A 2 8.62 19.84 35.98
C ALA A 2 9.56 20.23 34.83
N ALA A 3 10.21 21.40 34.93
CA ALA A 3 11.19 21.85 33.93
C ALA A 3 12.39 20.90 33.76
N GLU A 4 12.82 20.24 34.84
CA GLU A 4 13.92 19.26 34.78
C GLU A 4 13.47 17.97 34.08
N ARG A 5 12.25 17.49 34.38
CA ARG A 5 11.67 16.34 33.68
C ARG A 5 11.50 16.60 32.19
N ILE A 6 10.98 17.78 31.82
CA ILE A 6 10.87 18.22 30.42
C ILE A 6 12.24 18.24 29.72
N ARG A 7 13.30 18.73 30.39
CA ARG A 7 14.67 18.71 29.86
C ARG A 7 15.20 17.29 29.66
N MET A 8 14.99 16.40 30.63
CA MET A 8 15.37 14.98 30.48
C MET A 8 14.67 14.35 29.28
N ARG A 9 13.37 14.63 29.08
CA ARG A 9 12.63 14.18 27.91
C ARG A 9 13.27 14.71 26.62
N ILE A 10 13.51 16.02 26.51
CA ILE A 10 14.14 16.59 25.30
C ILE A 10 15.48 15.90 25.00
N ASN A 11 16.28 15.59 26.02
CA ASN A 11 17.54 14.85 25.83
C ASN A 11 17.32 13.40 25.39
N GLU A 12 16.28 12.71 25.87
CA GLU A 12 15.89 11.38 25.38
C GLU A 12 15.48 11.42 23.91
N LEU A 13 14.71 12.44 23.49
CA LEU A 13 14.34 12.66 22.09
C LEU A 13 15.59 12.87 21.24
N LEU A 14 16.46 13.81 21.61
CA LEU A 14 17.73 14.06 20.90
C LEU A 14 18.59 12.81 20.81
N SER A 15 18.71 12.04 21.91
CA SER A 15 19.43 10.77 21.90
C SER A 15 18.81 9.77 20.93
N SER A 16 17.48 9.73 20.82
CA SER A 16 16.77 8.85 19.88
C SER A 16 16.98 9.26 18.42
N GLU A 17 17.03 10.56 18.12
CA GLU A 17 17.37 11.10 16.79
C GLU A 17 18.79 10.68 16.38
N THR A 18 19.78 10.87 17.27
CA THR A 18 21.17 10.47 16.97
C THR A 18 21.29 8.96 16.74
N LYS A 19 20.64 8.14 17.59
CA LYS A 19 20.68 6.67 17.48
C LYS A 19 20.05 6.16 16.18
N VAL A 20 19.00 6.82 15.66
CA VAL A 20 18.42 6.40 14.38
C VAL A 20 19.38 6.71 13.24
N CYS A 21 20.06 7.86 13.25
CA CYS A 21 21.08 8.19 12.24
C CYS A 21 22.24 7.19 12.27
N GLU A 22 22.74 6.82 13.45
CA GLU A 22 23.76 5.77 13.59
C GLU A 22 23.28 4.43 13.01
N SER A 23 22.03 4.05 13.31
CA SER A 23 21.43 2.81 12.82
C SER A 23 21.24 2.81 11.30
N LEU A 24 20.84 3.95 10.72
CA LEU A 24 20.70 4.13 9.27
C LEU A 24 22.06 4.06 8.56
N ASN A 25 23.12 4.64 9.14
CA ASN A 25 24.48 4.51 8.62
C ASN A 25 24.96 3.05 8.65
N GLN A 26 24.72 2.33 9.75
CA GLN A 26 25.02 0.89 9.84
C GLN A 26 24.23 0.08 8.80
N LEU A 27 22.96 0.43 8.58
CA LEU A 27 22.13 -0.20 7.56
C LEU A 27 22.72 0.00 6.16
N MET A 28 23.10 1.22 5.80
CA MET A 28 23.71 1.51 4.50
C MET A 28 25.00 0.72 4.27
N GLN A 29 25.87 0.65 5.28
CA GLN A 29 27.09 -0.17 5.22
C GLN A 29 26.74 -1.65 4.99
N LYS A 30 25.74 -2.17 5.72
CA LYS A 30 25.29 -3.56 5.56
C LYS A 30 24.72 -3.85 4.18
N LEU A 31 23.92 -2.93 3.64
CA LEU A 31 23.38 -3.03 2.30
C LEU A 31 24.49 -3.04 1.24
N GLN A 32 25.52 -2.22 1.41
CA GLN A 32 26.69 -2.20 0.54
C GLN A 32 27.50 -3.51 0.61
N GLU A 33 27.69 -4.08 1.80
CA GLU A 33 28.32 -5.41 1.96
C GLU A 33 27.54 -6.49 1.21
N ILE A 34 26.21 -6.49 1.32
CA ILE A 34 25.32 -7.44 0.65
C ILE A 34 25.39 -7.28 -0.87
N GLU A 35 25.43 -6.04 -1.37
CA GLU A 35 25.56 -5.74 -2.79
C GLU A 35 26.86 -6.32 -3.38
N GLN A 36 27.96 -6.22 -2.63
CA GLN A 36 29.29 -6.68 -3.06
C GLN A 36 29.51 -8.20 -2.89
N ASP A 37 28.74 -8.83 -2.00
CA ASP A 37 28.88 -10.25 -1.72
C ASP A 37 28.22 -11.12 -2.80
N LYS A 38 29.07 -11.80 -3.58
CA LYS A 38 28.66 -12.71 -4.66
C LYS A 38 27.79 -13.87 -4.19
N ALA A 39 27.78 -14.22 -2.89
CA ALA A 39 26.93 -15.27 -2.34
C ALA A 39 25.43 -14.99 -2.58
N TRP A 40 25.03 -13.70 -2.59
CA TRP A 40 23.64 -13.28 -2.78
C TRP A 40 23.11 -13.44 -4.21
N LYS A 41 24.00 -13.58 -5.21
CA LYS A 41 23.61 -13.74 -6.63
C LYS A 41 22.58 -12.67 -7.07
N LEU A 42 22.90 -11.42 -6.77
CA LEU A 42 22.06 -10.26 -7.09
C LEU A 42 22.16 -9.93 -8.58
N GLY A 43 20.99 -9.80 -9.22
CA GLY A 43 20.86 -9.23 -10.56
C GLY A 43 20.64 -7.70 -10.52
N PRO A 44 20.68 -7.01 -11.68
CA PRO A 44 20.64 -5.55 -11.77
C PRO A 44 19.46 -4.89 -11.05
N GLU A 45 18.25 -5.46 -11.14
CA GLU A 45 17.07 -4.90 -10.47
C GLU A 45 17.15 -4.97 -8.94
N HIS A 46 17.79 -6.03 -8.39
CA HIS A 46 18.01 -6.12 -6.95
C HIS A 46 19.03 -5.07 -6.48
N VAL A 47 20.06 -4.81 -7.29
CA VAL A 47 21.05 -3.76 -7.00
C VAL A 47 20.38 -2.39 -7.00
N LYS A 48 19.55 -2.08 -8.00
CA LYS A 48 18.77 -0.82 -8.03
C LYS A 48 17.90 -0.65 -6.79
N LEU A 49 17.21 -1.71 -6.35
CA LEU A 49 16.40 -1.68 -5.13
C LEU A 49 17.25 -1.37 -3.88
N ILE A 50 18.41 -2.02 -3.75
CA ILE A 50 19.35 -1.77 -2.65
C ILE A 50 19.87 -0.33 -2.70
N THR A 51 20.31 0.15 -3.86
CA THR A 51 20.78 1.53 -4.05
C THR A 51 19.70 2.55 -3.71
N ARG A 52 18.46 2.33 -4.15
CA ARG A 52 17.32 3.20 -3.80
C ARG A 52 17.02 3.21 -2.30
N THR A 53 17.11 2.05 -1.66
CA THR A 53 16.93 1.93 -0.20
C THR A 53 18.02 2.71 0.54
N SER A 54 19.28 2.60 0.11
CA SER A 54 20.39 3.37 0.67
C SER A 54 20.20 4.88 0.46
N GLY A 55 19.78 5.32 -0.73
CA GLY A 55 19.46 6.73 -0.97
C GLY A 55 18.32 7.26 -0.07
N CYS A 56 17.31 6.43 0.21
CA CYS A 56 16.27 6.78 1.16
C CYS A 56 16.80 6.88 2.60
N CYS A 57 17.79 6.06 2.99
CA CYS A 57 18.47 6.18 4.29
C CYS A 57 19.19 7.54 4.41
N GLU A 58 19.86 8.01 3.36
CA GLU A 58 20.54 9.32 3.35
C GLU A 58 19.56 10.47 3.60
N LEU A 59 18.41 10.45 2.92
CA LEU A 59 17.35 11.45 3.11
C LEU A 59 16.81 11.43 4.55
N LEU A 60 16.61 10.23 5.12
CA LEU A 60 16.19 10.09 6.51
C LEU A 60 17.25 10.61 7.50
N ILE A 61 18.53 10.31 7.26
CA ILE A 61 19.64 10.82 8.10
C ILE A 61 19.61 12.35 8.11
N GLN A 62 19.57 12.98 6.93
CA GLN A 62 19.54 14.44 6.82
C GLN A 62 18.33 15.06 7.53
N LEU A 63 17.15 14.43 7.39
CA LEU A 63 15.92 14.86 8.06
C LEU A 63 16.05 14.77 9.60
N HIS A 64 16.52 13.63 10.11
CA HIS A 64 16.65 13.41 11.56
C HIS A 64 17.76 14.26 12.18
N GLU A 65 18.87 14.50 11.48
CA GLU A 65 19.89 15.47 11.88
C GLU A 65 19.31 16.89 11.95
N THR A 66 18.55 17.30 10.95
CA THR A 66 17.88 18.61 10.93
C THR A 66 16.89 18.77 12.09
N ILE A 67 16.12 17.72 12.42
CA ILE A 67 15.21 17.71 13.57
C ILE A 67 16.02 17.83 14.86
N ALA A 68 17.08 17.04 15.02
CA ALA A 68 17.94 17.07 16.20
C ALA A 68 18.58 18.45 16.42
N GLU A 69 19.13 19.05 15.37
CA GLU A 69 19.68 20.40 15.40
C GLU A 69 18.64 21.44 15.82
N LYS A 70 17.46 21.42 15.18
CA LYS A 70 16.38 22.35 15.53
C LYS A 70 15.91 22.17 16.97
N VAL A 71 15.73 20.92 17.44
CA VAL A 71 15.34 20.65 18.83
C VAL A 71 16.42 21.12 19.80
N ALA A 72 17.71 20.92 19.48
CA ALA A 72 18.83 21.33 20.32
C ALA A 72 19.02 22.86 20.38
N MET A 73 18.66 23.59 19.32
CA MET A 73 18.74 25.06 19.26
C MET A 73 17.76 25.76 20.22
N PHE A 74 16.67 25.11 20.62
CA PHE A 74 15.67 25.70 21.50
C PHE A 74 15.85 25.27 22.95
N VAL A 75 15.93 26.26 23.85
CA VAL A 75 15.96 26.03 25.30
C VAL A 75 14.52 25.80 25.79
N GLY A 76 14.00 24.60 25.57
CA GLY A 76 12.69 24.17 26.08
C GLY A 76 11.67 23.82 25.00
N PRO A 77 10.51 23.30 25.41
CA PRO A 77 9.57 22.63 24.52
C PRO A 77 8.66 23.60 23.76
N SER A 78 8.71 24.90 24.02
CA SER A 78 7.87 25.95 23.42
C SER A 78 7.95 26.04 21.90
N HIS A 79 8.99 25.47 21.28
CA HIS A 79 9.18 25.45 19.83
C HIS A 79 9.05 24.04 19.22
N LEU A 80 8.86 23.01 20.06
CA LEU A 80 8.86 21.61 19.64
C LEU A 80 7.78 21.32 18.59
N ALA A 81 6.56 21.84 18.78
CA ALA A 81 5.50 21.71 17.79
C ALA A 81 5.89 22.32 16.44
N GLY A 82 6.53 23.50 16.42
CA GLY A 82 6.95 24.15 15.18
C GLY A 82 7.99 23.33 14.40
N VAL A 83 8.88 22.63 15.11
CA VAL A 83 9.85 21.71 14.48
C VAL A 83 9.12 20.54 13.82
N PHE A 84 8.20 19.89 14.54
CA PHE A 84 7.43 18.76 14.01
C PHE A 84 6.48 19.18 12.88
N GLU A 85 5.85 20.35 12.94
CA GLU A 85 5.02 20.88 11.84
C GLU A 85 5.85 21.14 10.59
N ALA A 86 7.04 21.74 10.73
CA ALA A 86 7.91 22.03 9.60
C ALA A 86 8.44 20.76 8.91
N SER A 87 8.65 19.68 9.68
CA SER A 87 9.19 18.41 9.18
C SER A 87 8.13 17.35 8.90
N GLU A 88 6.84 17.63 9.12
CA GLU A 88 5.77 16.64 9.05
C GLU A 88 5.67 15.96 7.68
N ASN A 89 5.63 16.74 6.60
CA ASN A 89 5.48 16.21 5.25
C ASN A 89 6.69 15.36 4.83
N GLU A 90 7.90 15.76 5.21
CA GLU A 90 9.14 15.03 4.92
C GLU A 90 9.19 13.73 5.73
N LEU A 91 8.80 13.77 7.01
CA LEU A 91 8.67 12.58 7.86
C LEU A 91 7.68 11.58 7.26
N ILE A 92 6.48 12.03 6.86
CA ILE A 92 5.49 11.17 6.20
C ILE A 92 6.09 10.57 4.92
N THR A 93 6.72 11.41 4.10
CA THR A 93 7.19 11.04 2.77
C THR A 93 8.31 10.01 2.83
N HIS A 94 9.37 10.31 3.57
CA HIS A 94 10.56 9.47 3.61
C HIS A 94 10.35 8.21 4.45
N HIS A 95 9.61 8.26 5.57
CA HIS A 95 9.35 7.04 6.36
C HIS A 95 8.43 6.05 5.64
N SER A 96 7.41 6.51 4.92
CA SER A 96 6.55 5.59 4.16
C SER A 96 7.26 4.97 2.95
N GLU A 97 8.12 5.73 2.26
CA GLU A 97 8.97 5.20 1.19
C GLU A 97 9.98 4.19 1.75
N PHE A 98 10.66 4.54 2.85
CA PHE A 98 11.61 3.65 3.52
C PHE A 98 10.96 2.34 3.97
N GLN A 99 9.77 2.38 4.58
CA GLN A 99 9.06 1.18 5.03
C GLN A 99 8.67 0.25 3.87
N THR A 100 8.27 0.84 2.74
CA THR A 100 7.98 0.10 1.51
C THR A 100 9.25 -0.58 0.99
N LEU A 101 10.31 0.21 0.76
CA LEU A 101 11.61 -0.28 0.28
C LEU A 101 12.22 -1.34 1.20
N SER A 102 12.14 -1.15 2.51
CA SER A 102 12.64 -2.09 3.52
C SER A 102 11.95 -3.45 3.42
N SER A 103 10.62 -3.44 3.22
CA SER A 103 9.84 -4.66 3.03
C SER A 103 10.26 -5.38 1.74
N CYS A 104 10.43 -4.63 0.65
CA CYS A 104 10.87 -5.16 -0.64
C CYS A 104 12.25 -5.82 -0.54
N VAL A 105 13.23 -5.11 0.03
CA VAL A 105 14.60 -5.60 0.22
C VAL A 105 14.61 -6.87 1.04
N MET A 106 13.87 -6.91 2.16
CA MET A 106 13.80 -8.10 3.00
C MET A 106 13.25 -9.31 2.25
N VAL A 107 12.17 -9.12 1.49
CA VAL A 107 11.56 -10.23 0.75
C VAL A 107 12.48 -10.76 -0.35
N VAL A 108 13.11 -9.86 -1.10
CA VAL A 108 14.10 -10.21 -2.13
C VAL A 108 15.25 -11.00 -1.52
N LEU A 109 15.87 -10.48 -0.47
CA LEU A 109 17.03 -11.11 0.16
C LEU A 109 16.65 -12.45 0.82
N GLN A 110 15.48 -12.54 1.46
CA GLN A 110 14.96 -13.80 2.00
C GLN A 110 14.92 -14.89 0.91
N LYS A 111 14.41 -14.58 -0.29
CA LYS A 111 14.37 -15.53 -1.42
C LYS A 111 15.76 -15.89 -1.90
N LYS A 112 16.66 -14.91 -2.02
CA LYS A 112 18.06 -15.16 -2.43
C LYS A 112 18.79 -16.08 -1.46
N ALA A 113 18.47 -15.99 -0.18
CA ALA A 113 19.00 -16.89 0.84
C ALA A 113 18.36 -18.29 0.84
N GLY A 114 17.34 -18.57 0.00
CA GLY A 114 16.62 -19.84 -0.02
C GLY A 114 15.51 -19.97 1.04
N GLY A 115 15.11 -18.85 1.64
CA GLY A 115 14.04 -18.74 2.62
C GLY A 115 12.64 -18.77 1.99
N GLN A 116 11.63 -18.93 2.85
CA GLN A 116 10.22 -18.86 2.42
C GLN A 116 9.68 -17.44 2.51
N VAL A 117 8.76 -17.14 1.60
CA VAL A 117 8.02 -15.87 1.53
C VAL A 117 6.55 -16.22 1.35
N ILE A 118 5.68 -15.63 2.17
CA ILE A 118 4.22 -15.81 2.07
C ILE A 118 3.61 -14.44 1.81
N GLY A 119 3.04 -14.26 0.63
CA GLY A 119 2.58 -12.94 0.16
C GLY A 119 3.74 -11.94 0.15
N ASP A 120 3.56 -10.83 0.87
CA ASP A 120 4.53 -9.73 0.90
C ASP A 120 5.44 -9.77 2.15
N ARG A 121 5.49 -10.93 2.82
CA ARG A 121 6.25 -11.10 4.06
C ARG A 121 7.29 -12.21 3.95
N ALA A 122 8.51 -11.91 4.38
CA ALA A 122 9.55 -12.90 4.64
C ALA A 122 9.13 -13.76 5.84
N VAL A 123 9.02 -15.08 5.66
CA VAL A 123 8.57 -16.01 6.70
C VAL A 123 9.66 -17.03 6.98
N GLY A 124 10.43 -16.79 8.04
CA GLY A 124 11.23 -17.79 8.75
C GLY A 124 12.38 -18.47 7.97
N THR A 125 13.19 -19.21 8.72
CA THR A 125 14.30 -20.01 8.21
C THR A 125 13.77 -21.27 7.51
N SER A 126 14.22 -21.48 6.27
CA SER A 126 13.95 -22.69 5.50
C SER A 126 15.08 -23.70 5.77
N PRO A 127 14.83 -25.03 5.74
CA PRO A 127 15.89 -26.04 5.78
C PRO A 127 16.92 -25.90 4.65
N LYS A 128 16.57 -25.14 3.59
CA LYS A 128 17.43 -24.85 2.44
C LYS A 128 18.21 -23.53 2.59
N MET A 129 18.02 -22.81 3.69
CA MET A 129 18.65 -21.52 3.92
C MET A 129 20.13 -21.70 4.27
N GLN A 130 21.00 -20.87 3.67
CA GLN A 130 22.43 -20.89 3.99
C GLN A 130 22.68 -20.15 5.31
N ASP A 131 23.37 -20.80 6.26
CA ASP A 131 23.54 -20.28 7.63
C ASP A 131 24.22 -18.89 7.69
N ASN A 132 25.19 -18.64 6.82
CA ASN A 132 25.87 -17.34 6.72
C ASN A 132 24.92 -16.23 6.23
N LEU A 133 24.08 -16.52 5.23
CA LEU A 133 23.07 -15.58 4.73
C LEU A 133 21.93 -15.38 5.73
N ALA A 134 21.55 -16.43 6.48
CA ALA A 134 20.57 -16.35 7.54
C ALA A 134 21.00 -15.35 8.62
N SER A 135 22.25 -15.44 9.10
CA SER A 135 22.79 -14.50 10.09
C SER A 135 22.79 -13.06 9.56
N ALA A 136 23.21 -12.87 8.30
CA ALA A 136 23.18 -11.55 7.66
C ALA A 136 21.76 -10.97 7.55
N LEU A 137 20.75 -11.80 7.25
CA LEU A 137 19.34 -11.39 7.20
C LEU A 137 18.82 -10.94 8.56
N HIS A 138 19.12 -11.67 9.65
CA HIS A 138 18.69 -11.29 10.99
C HIS A 138 19.27 -9.93 11.39
N SER A 139 20.58 -9.75 11.20
CA SER A 139 21.23 -8.46 11.48
C SER A 139 20.67 -7.32 10.63
N LEU A 140 20.33 -7.58 9.36
CA LEU A 140 19.72 -6.58 8.49
C LEU A 140 18.30 -6.22 8.94
N GLN A 141 17.49 -7.22 9.29
CA GLN A 141 16.13 -7.03 9.78
C GLN A 141 16.09 -6.14 11.03
N ASP A 142 17.01 -6.37 11.96
CA ASP A 142 17.13 -5.57 13.18
C ASP A 142 17.45 -4.09 12.90
N LEU A 143 18.15 -3.80 11.80
CA LEU A 143 18.48 -2.43 11.39
C LEU A 143 17.30 -1.78 10.66
N LEU A 144 16.65 -2.50 9.74
CA LEU A 144 15.53 -2.00 8.92
C LEU A 144 14.29 -1.62 9.76
N VAL A 145 14.09 -2.25 10.90
CA VAL A 145 12.92 -1.97 11.76
C VAL A 145 13.08 -0.67 12.57
N ARG A 146 14.31 -0.21 12.84
CA ARG A 146 14.57 0.89 13.78
C ARG A 146 13.98 2.25 13.36
N PRO A 147 14.12 2.71 12.11
CA PRO A 147 13.55 4.01 11.71
C PRO A 147 12.02 4.02 11.82
N SER A 148 11.38 2.93 11.40
CA SER A 148 9.94 2.71 11.51
C SER A 148 9.46 2.71 12.96
N GLN A 149 10.23 2.11 13.87
CA GLN A 149 9.90 2.14 15.30
C GLN A 149 10.02 3.54 15.91
N LEU A 150 11.00 4.35 15.51
CA LEU A 150 11.18 5.69 16.06
C LEU A 150 9.96 6.57 15.78
N VAL A 151 9.54 6.63 14.51
CA VAL A 151 8.43 7.50 14.10
C VAL A 151 7.11 7.11 14.78
N MET A 152 6.91 5.81 15.02
CA MET A 152 5.78 5.30 15.80
C MET A 152 5.89 5.60 17.30
N LYS A 153 7.08 5.80 17.84
CA LYS A 153 7.29 6.05 19.28
C LYS A 153 7.18 7.53 19.66
N TYR A 154 7.25 8.47 18.70
CA TYR A 154 7.14 9.90 19.00
C TYR A 154 5.89 10.24 19.82
N HIS A 155 4.74 9.65 19.48
CA HIS A 155 3.51 9.95 20.22
C HIS A 155 3.53 9.42 21.67
N LEU A 156 4.25 8.33 21.96
CA LEU A 156 4.39 7.80 23.32
C LEU A 156 5.25 8.73 24.17
N PHE A 157 6.39 9.14 23.62
CA PHE A 157 7.30 10.08 24.25
C PHE A 157 6.62 11.43 24.55
N LEU A 158 5.88 11.97 23.57
CA LEU A 158 5.14 13.23 23.73
C LEU A 158 3.96 13.10 24.70
N ASP A 159 3.31 11.94 24.80
CA ASP A 159 2.24 11.71 25.79
C ASP A 159 2.77 11.78 27.22
N GLU A 160 3.94 11.20 27.47
CA GLU A 160 4.62 11.33 28.77
C GLU A 160 5.05 12.77 29.04
N MET A 161 5.56 13.47 28.01
CA MET A 161 5.98 14.86 28.12
C MET A 161 4.80 15.81 28.43
N VAL A 162 3.60 15.55 27.92
CA VAL A 162 2.38 16.31 28.29
C VAL A 162 2.08 16.16 29.78
N LYS A 163 2.25 14.96 30.35
CA LYS A 163 2.03 14.73 31.80
C LYS A 163 3.02 15.53 32.64
N ASP A 164 4.28 15.60 32.19
CA ASP A 164 5.32 16.38 32.85
C ASP A 164 5.14 17.90 32.72
N ALA A 165 4.50 18.35 31.64
CA ALA A 165 4.19 19.75 31.35
C ALA A 165 2.86 20.23 31.94
N ALA A 166 2.09 19.39 32.64
CA ALA A 166 0.79 19.77 33.19
C ALA A 166 0.88 21.02 34.09
N GLY A 167 0.07 22.04 33.79
CA GLY A 167 0.04 23.32 34.48
C GLY A 167 1.21 24.25 34.15
N SER A 168 2.07 23.91 33.19
CA SER A 168 3.16 24.77 32.72
C SER A 168 2.74 25.58 31.48
N PRO A 169 3.43 26.69 31.16
CA PRO A 169 3.21 27.44 29.92
C PRO A 169 3.43 26.61 28.64
N ASP A 170 4.13 25.49 28.76
CA ASP A 170 4.51 24.63 27.64
C ASP A 170 3.46 23.55 27.32
N GLU A 171 2.48 23.33 28.22
CA GLU A 171 1.49 22.25 28.10
C GLU A 171 0.78 22.23 26.74
N GLU A 172 0.33 23.40 26.29
CA GLU A 172 -0.40 23.54 25.03
C GLU A 172 0.50 23.20 23.83
N ASN A 173 1.76 23.67 23.85
CA ASN A 173 2.68 23.40 22.75
C ASN A 173 3.07 21.92 22.67
N VAL A 174 3.31 21.27 23.80
CA VAL A 174 3.59 19.82 23.84
C VAL A 174 2.36 19.04 23.38
N ARG A 175 1.15 19.47 23.76
CA ARG A 175 -0.10 18.84 23.29
C ARG A 175 -0.32 19.00 21.79
N LYS A 176 0.01 20.17 21.23
CA LYS A 176 0.02 20.39 19.78
C LYS A 176 0.98 19.43 19.08
N CYS A 177 2.21 19.32 19.60
CA CYS A 177 3.22 18.38 19.11
C CYS A 177 2.74 16.92 19.15
N LEU A 178 2.10 16.50 20.24
CA LEU A 178 1.52 15.16 20.37
C LEU A 178 0.48 14.86 19.29
N ASN A 179 -0.38 15.84 18.97
CA ASN A 179 -1.39 15.67 17.92
C ASN A 179 -0.75 15.50 16.54
N ILE A 180 0.33 16.24 16.26
CA ILE A 180 1.12 16.09 15.02
C ILE A 180 1.73 14.68 14.95
N ALA A 181 2.37 14.19 16.02
CA ALA A 181 2.97 12.86 16.04
C ALA A 181 1.93 11.72 15.88
N LYS A 182 0.72 11.89 16.43
CA LYS A 182 -0.39 10.95 16.21
C LYS A 182 -0.84 10.95 14.75
N ARG A 183 -1.00 12.13 14.15
CA ARG A 183 -1.35 12.28 12.72
C ARG A 183 -0.29 11.67 11.82
N LEU A 184 0.98 11.95 12.09
CA LEU A 184 2.14 11.38 11.38
C LEU A 184 2.08 9.85 11.29
N THR A 185 1.82 9.18 12.41
CA THR A 185 1.69 7.70 12.42
C THR A 185 0.51 7.24 11.58
N SER A 186 -0.62 7.95 11.64
CA SER A 186 -1.81 7.60 10.85
C SER A 186 -1.60 7.80 9.35
N GLU A 187 -0.99 8.92 8.95
CA GLU A 187 -0.72 9.28 7.56
C GLU A 187 0.32 8.36 6.91
N ILE A 188 1.40 8.01 7.63
CA ILE A 188 2.39 7.03 7.13
C ILE A 188 1.69 5.70 6.83
N ASN A 189 0.87 5.22 7.76
CA ASN A 189 0.13 3.97 7.57
C ASN A 189 -0.85 4.05 6.39
N GLU A 190 -1.53 5.18 6.19
CA GLU A 190 -2.43 5.33 5.03
C GLU A 190 -1.65 5.43 3.72
N ARG A 191 -0.49 6.10 3.70
CA ARG A 191 0.37 6.17 2.52
C ARG A 191 0.88 4.79 2.11
N ILE A 192 1.29 3.96 3.08
CA ILE A 192 1.69 2.56 2.84
C ILE A 192 0.50 1.75 2.32
N ARG A 193 -0.68 1.88 2.93
CA ARG A 193 -1.89 1.22 2.42
C ARG A 193 -2.22 1.64 0.99
N GLY A 194 -2.12 2.93 0.67
CA GLY A 194 -2.34 3.44 -0.68
C GLY A 194 -1.33 2.89 -1.70
N ILE A 195 -0.06 2.77 -1.30
CA ILE A 195 1.01 2.13 -2.10
C ILE A 195 0.62 0.66 -2.42
N GLN A 196 0.26 -0.12 -1.41
CA GLN A 196 -0.20 -1.51 -1.56
C GLN A 196 -1.46 -1.63 -2.43
N ARG A 197 -2.42 -0.71 -2.28
CA ARG A 197 -3.63 -0.68 -3.13
C ARG A 197 -3.26 -0.43 -4.59
N ARG A 198 -2.26 0.41 -4.90
CA ARG A 198 -1.80 0.69 -6.27
C ARG A 198 -1.03 -0.49 -6.87
N GLU A 199 -0.15 -1.12 -6.09
CA GLU A 199 0.51 -2.37 -6.50
C GLU A 199 -0.49 -3.45 -6.89
N ARG A 200 -1.57 -3.59 -6.10
CA ARG A 200 -2.61 -4.56 -6.41
C ARG A 200 -3.27 -4.28 -7.76
N VAL A 201 -3.40 -3.01 -8.19
CA VAL A 201 -3.89 -2.66 -9.54
C VAL A 201 -2.93 -3.19 -10.62
N VAL A 202 -1.61 -3.01 -10.43
CA VAL A 202 -0.59 -3.51 -11.38
C VAL A 202 -0.64 -5.04 -11.47
N LEU A 203 -0.76 -5.72 -10.33
CA LEU A 203 -0.90 -7.18 -10.27
C LEU A 203 -2.18 -7.68 -10.95
N ILE A 204 -3.28 -6.95 -10.80
CA ILE A 204 -4.53 -7.27 -11.49
C ILE A 204 -4.31 -7.09 -13.01
N ALA A 205 -3.74 -5.96 -13.44
CA ALA A 205 -3.53 -5.65 -14.85
C ALA A 205 -2.66 -6.72 -15.55
N SER A 206 -1.62 -7.23 -14.90
CA SER A 206 -0.75 -8.28 -15.49
C SER A 206 -1.46 -9.62 -15.70
N ARG A 207 -2.55 -9.89 -14.98
CA ARG A 207 -3.36 -11.12 -15.10
C ARG A 207 -4.49 -11.00 -16.12
N VAL A 208 -4.83 -9.78 -16.55
CA VAL A 208 -5.94 -9.55 -17.49
C VAL A 208 -5.45 -9.48 -18.92
N ARG A 209 -5.91 -10.42 -19.74
CA ARG A 209 -5.65 -10.51 -21.19
C ARG A 209 -6.76 -9.88 -22.02
N ALA A 210 -6.44 -9.57 -23.28
CA ALA A 210 -7.37 -9.03 -24.27
C ALA A 210 -8.03 -7.71 -23.85
N VAL A 211 -7.28 -6.87 -23.11
CA VAL A 211 -7.67 -5.50 -22.78
C VAL A 211 -7.62 -4.65 -24.07
N PRO A 212 -8.71 -3.95 -24.43
CA PRO A 212 -8.70 -3.05 -25.59
C PRO A 212 -7.68 -1.91 -25.43
N PRO A 213 -7.04 -1.43 -26.51
CA PRO A 213 -6.01 -0.38 -26.44
C PRO A 213 -6.48 0.93 -25.76
N GLU A 214 -7.76 1.24 -25.83
CA GLU A 214 -8.38 2.43 -25.22
C GLU A 214 -8.63 2.29 -23.71
N ILE A 215 -8.48 1.09 -23.14
CA ILE A 215 -8.68 0.83 -21.71
C ILE A 215 -7.34 0.74 -21.01
N GLU A 216 -7.07 1.73 -20.19
CA GLU A 216 -5.92 1.74 -19.29
C GLU A 216 -6.36 1.23 -17.91
N ILE A 217 -5.86 0.06 -17.48
CA ILE A 217 -6.14 -0.50 -16.14
C ILE A 217 -5.22 0.12 -15.09
N VAL A 218 -3.94 0.35 -15.41
CA VAL A 218 -2.98 1.04 -14.52
C VAL A 218 -3.01 2.52 -14.85
N LYS A 219 -3.61 3.32 -13.97
CA LYS A 219 -3.77 4.77 -14.15
C LYS A 219 -3.33 5.50 -12.89
N GLU A 220 -2.80 6.71 -13.04
CA GLU A 220 -2.46 7.58 -11.91
C GLU A 220 -3.65 7.76 -10.95
N GLY A 221 -3.37 7.62 -9.65
CA GLY A 221 -4.35 7.76 -8.58
C GLY A 221 -5.37 6.61 -8.45
N ARG A 222 -5.30 5.59 -9.31
CA ARG A 222 -6.19 4.42 -9.21
C ARG A 222 -5.76 3.49 -8.10
N GLU A 223 -6.67 3.19 -7.19
CA GLU A 223 -6.44 2.31 -6.05
C GLU A 223 -7.42 1.14 -6.07
N PHE A 224 -6.92 -0.05 -5.73
CA PHE A 224 -7.73 -1.23 -5.48
C PHE A 224 -8.53 -1.10 -4.18
N LEU A 225 -9.83 -1.40 -4.23
CA LEU A 225 -10.73 -1.33 -3.07
C LEU A 225 -11.28 -2.70 -2.65
N LEU A 226 -11.73 -3.51 -3.61
CA LEU A 226 -12.40 -4.78 -3.31
C LEU A 226 -12.19 -5.83 -4.41
N ASP A 227 -11.87 -7.06 -4.00
CA ASP A 227 -11.70 -8.27 -4.80
C ASP A 227 -12.40 -9.36 -4.02
N ASP A 228 -13.64 -9.63 -4.38
CA ASP A 228 -14.38 -10.66 -3.70
C ASP A 228 -15.19 -11.51 -4.68
N GLY A 229 -14.46 -12.24 -5.51
CA GLY A 229 -14.91 -13.46 -6.15
C GLY A 229 -15.86 -13.34 -7.35
N TYR A 230 -16.57 -14.45 -7.58
CA TYR A 230 -17.25 -14.76 -8.83
C TYR A 230 -18.74 -14.47 -8.78
N PHE A 231 -19.19 -13.50 -9.56
CA PHE A 231 -20.59 -13.13 -9.71
C PHE A 231 -21.19 -13.80 -10.95
N ARG A 232 -22.47 -14.15 -10.91
CA ARG A 232 -23.18 -14.55 -12.14
C ARG A 232 -23.75 -13.29 -12.80
N GLU A 233 -23.50 -13.14 -14.08
CA GLU A 233 -24.02 -12.02 -14.86
C GLU A 233 -25.35 -12.45 -15.53
N HIS A 234 -26.42 -11.66 -15.36
CA HIS A 234 -27.71 -11.97 -15.98
C HIS A 234 -27.60 -12.10 -17.51
N GLY A 235 -28.29 -13.10 -18.07
CA GLY A 235 -28.25 -13.40 -19.50
C GLY A 235 -26.93 -14.00 -20.00
N ARG A 236 -26.01 -14.38 -19.10
CA ARG A 236 -24.72 -14.99 -19.44
C ARG A 236 -24.51 -16.29 -18.68
N ALA A 237 -24.13 -17.35 -19.40
CA ALA A 237 -23.97 -18.69 -18.83
C ALA A 237 -22.78 -18.86 -17.85
N GLY A 238 -21.83 -17.91 -17.82
CA GLY A 238 -20.59 -18.04 -17.05
C GLY A 238 -20.42 -16.95 -16.00
N TYR A 239 -19.70 -17.28 -14.93
CA TYR A 239 -19.29 -16.34 -13.88
C TYR A 239 -18.41 -15.19 -14.41
N ARG A 240 -18.39 -14.09 -13.68
CA ARG A 240 -17.51 -12.94 -13.85
C ARG A 240 -16.74 -12.71 -12.56
N HIS A 241 -15.45 -12.48 -12.70
CA HIS A 241 -14.64 -11.94 -11.62
C HIS A 241 -14.76 -10.42 -11.65
N LEU A 242 -15.07 -9.81 -10.52
CA LEU A 242 -15.15 -8.36 -10.40
C LEU A 242 -13.98 -7.83 -9.58
N TYR A 243 -13.40 -6.72 -10.03
CA TYR A 243 -12.49 -5.89 -9.23
C TYR A 243 -13.06 -4.49 -9.11
N LEU A 244 -13.11 -3.97 -7.88
CA LEU A 244 -13.47 -2.59 -7.62
C LEU A 244 -12.20 -1.76 -7.44
N PHE A 245 -12.10 -0.71 -8.24
CA PHE A 245 -11.17 0.39 -8.06
C PHE A 245 -11.92 1.62 -7.54
N ASN A 246 -11.18 2.58 -7.00
CA ASN A 246 -11.73 3.86 -6.55
C ASN A 246 -12.43 4.68 -7.65
N ASP A 247 -12.19 4.39 -8.94
CA ASP A 247 -12.79 5.11 -10.06
C ASP A 247 -13.58 4.22 -11.06
N ALA A 248 -13.52 2.89 -10.92
CA ALA A 248 -14.11 1.97 -11.88
C ALA A 248 -14.36 0.55 -11.33
N VAL A 249 -15.28 -0.19 -11.96
CA VAL A 249 -15.43 -1.65 -11.80
C VAL A 249 -14.89 -2.35 -13.04
N LEU A 250 -13.89 -3.22 -12.84
CA LEU A 250 -13.35 -4.09 -13.87
C LEU A 250 -14.06 -5.45 -13.82
N VAL A 251 -14.61 -5.85 -14.96
CA VAL A 251 -15.34 -7.11 -15.15
C VAL A 251 -14.49 -8.04 -16.02
N CYS A 252 -14.16 -9.21 -15.47
CA CYS A 252 -13.35 -10.23 -16.14
C CYS A 252 -14.13 -11.54 -16.30
N LYS A 253 -13.83 -12.31 -17.35
CA LYS A 253 -14.23 -13.71 -17.45
C LYS A 253 -13.03 -14.58 -17.04
N PRO A 254 -13.17 -15.52 -16.08
CA PRO A 254 -12.10 -16.45 -15.78
C PRO A 254 -11.77 -17.35 -16.98
N GLY A 255 -10.50 -17.70 -17.10
CA GLY A 255 -10.01 -18.72 -18.02
C GLY A 255 -10.59 -20.08 -17.63
N GLU A 256 -11.01 -20.82 -18.65
CA GLU A 256 -11.37 -22.23 -18.51
C GLU A 256 -10.08 -23.03 -18.78
N THR A 257 -9.52 -23.69 -17.77
CA THR A 257 -8.50 -24.72 -18.01
C THR A 257 -9.22 -26.06 -18.11
N VAL A 258 -9.03 -26.73 -19.25
CA VAL A 258 -9.57 -28.07 -19.48
C VAL A 258 -8.52 -29.07 -19.01
N ILE A 259 -8.82 -29.81 -17.93
CA ILE A 259 -8.05 -31.00 -17.54
C ILE A 259 -8.96 -32.20 -17.77
N GLY A 260 -8.82 -32.86 -18.92
CA GLY A 260 -9.67 -33.97 -19.33
C GLY A 260 -11.13 -33.54 -19.60
N LYS A 261 -12.11 -34.17 -18.94
CA LYS A 261 -13.56 -33.84 -19.07
C LYS A 261 -14.06 -32.87 -17.99
N PHE A 262 -13.18 -32.33 -17.15
CA PHE A 262 -13.53 -31.43 -16.05
C PHE A 262 -12.97 -30.03 -16.31
N PHE A 263 -13.80 -29.01 -16.03
CA PHE A 263 -13.39 -27.61 -16.11
C PHE A 263 -12.87 -27.17 -14.74
N THR A 264 -11.60 -26.77 -14.67
CA THR A 264 -11.06 -26.06 -13.50
C THR A 264 -10.98 -24.57 -13.82
N LYS A 265 -11.51 -23.73 -12.94
CA LYS A 265 -11.34 -22.27 -13.03
C LYS A 265 -9.89 -21.96 -12.73
N ASN A 266 -9.22 -21.28 -13.64
CA ASN A 266 -7.85 -20.83 -13.42
C ASN A 266 -7.86 -19.32 -13.20
N ASP A 267 -7.65 -18.91 -11.94
CA ASP A 267 -7.58 -17.50 -11.53
C ASP A 267 -6.34 -16.77 -12.11
N ARG A 268 -5.40 -17.50 -12.73
CA ARG A 268 -4.20 -16.92 -13.34
C ARG A 268 -4.45 -16.28 -14.72
N ASP A 269 -5.53 -16.67 -15.41
CA ASP A 269 -5.83 -16.18 -16.77
C ASP A 269 -7.20 -15.53 -16.85
N LEU A 270 -7.26 -14.22 -16.64
CA LEU A 270 -8.51 -13.45 -16.73
C LEU A 270 -8.63 -12.83 -18.11
N LYS A 271 -9.80 -12.95 -18.76
CA LYS A 271 -10.10 -12.24 -20.01
C LYS A 271 -10.93 -11.01 -19.71
N PHE A 272 -10.47 -9.86 -20.20
CA PHE A 272 -11.22 -8.61 -20.12
C PHE A 272 -12.64 -8.78 -20.69
N LYS A 273 -13.62 -8.17 -20.02
CA LYS A 273 -14.99 -8.06 -20.53
C LYS A 273 -15.48 -6.63 -20.56
N ARG A 274 -15.39 -5.93 -19.43
CA ARG A 274 -15.86 -4.54 -19.33
C ARG A 274 -15.05 -3.76 -18.32
N PHE A 275 -15.05 -2.45 -18.52
CA PHE A 275 -14.55 -1.47 -17.58
C PHE A 275 -15.65 -0.43 -17.39
N ILE A 276 -16.22 -0.35 -16.19
CA ILE A 276 -17.39 0.49 -15.87
C ILE A 276 -16.90 1.67 -15.02
N PRO A 277 -16.75 2.88 -15.59
CA PRO A 277 -16.31 4.05 -14.83
C PRO A 277 -17.40 4.47 -13.81
N LEU A 278 -17.03 4.63 -12.55
CA LEU A 278 -17.96 5.01 -11.49
C LEU A 278 -18.50 6.44 -11.69
N ALA A 279 -17.68 7.33 -12.23
CA ALA A 279 -18.07 8.70 -12.55
C ALA A 279 -19.22 8.80 -13.60
N ALA A 280 -19.50 7.73 -14.35
CA ALA A 280 -20.61 7.68 -15.30
C ALA A 280 -21.95 7.29 -14.67
N ILE A 281 -21.94 6.82 -13.40
CA ILE A 281 -23.15 6.38 -12.70
C ILE A 281 -23.88 7.61 -12.13
N LYS A 282 -25.13 7.80 -12.54
CA LYS A 282 -25.96 8.91 -12.05
C LYS A 282 -26.45 8.63 -10.62
N PRO A 283 -26.77 9.66 -9.81
CA PRO A 283 -27.34 9.47 -8.47
C PRO A 283 -28.62 8.61 -8.45
N SER A 284 -29.46 8.71 -9.50
CA SER A 284 -30.67 7.89 -9.66
C SER A 284 -30.40 6.43 -10.01
N GLU A 285 -29.15 6.09 -10.34
CA GLU A 285 -28.71 4.78 -10.81
C GLU A 285 -27.71 4.12 -9.84
N LEU A 286 -27.58 4.66 -8.63
CA LEU A 286 -26.75 4.07 -7.59
C LEU A 286 -27.15 2.61 -7.37
N PRO A 287 -26.18 1.69 -7.30
CA PRO A 287 -26.47 0.28 -7.16
C PRO A 287 -27.18 0.03 -5.83
N VAL A 288 -28.11 -0.92 -5.81
CA VAL A 288 -28.83 -1.37 -4.62
C VAL A 288 -28.93 -2.88 -4.72
N VAL A 289 -28.85 -3.59 -3.60
CA VAL A 289 -29.18 -5.01 -3.56
C VAL A 289 -30.69 -5.14 -3.77
N ARG A 290 -31.09 -5.94 -4.76
CA ARG A 290 -32.47 -6.21 -5.13
C ARG A 290 -32.73 -7.69 -5.01
N ASP A 291 -33.92 -8.01 -4.53
CA ASP A 291 -34.48 -9.34 -4.63
C ASP A 291 -35.11 -9.52 -6.01
N PRO A 292 -35.05 -10.73 -6.58
CA PRO A 292 -35.70 -11.00 -7.84
C PRO A 292 -37.21 -10.87 -7.71
N ALA A 293 -37.85 -10.43 -8.80
CA ALA A 293 -39.30 -10.46 -8.90
C ALA A 293 -39.76 -11.93 -8.91
N VAL A 294 -40.71 -12.27 -8.05
CA VAL A 294 -41.30 -13.62 -8.00
C VAL A 294 -42.08 -13.83 -9.30
N SER A 295 -41.52 -14.57 -10.25
CA SER A 295 -42.24 -15.10 -11.43
C SER A 295 -42.51 -16.59 -11.25
N GLU A 296 -43.77 -16.99 -11.37
CA GLU A 296 -44.26 -18.36 -11.13
C GLU A 296 -43.74 -19.41 -12.13
N GLU A 297 -43.05 -19.00 -13.21
CA GLU A 297 -42.63 -19.88 -14.31
C GLU A 297 -41.17 -20.36 -14.23
N ASP A 298 -40.39 -19.93 -13.25
CA ASP A 298 -38.97 -20.30 -13.17
C ASP A 298 -38.72 -21.58 -12.39
N SER A 299 -37.91 -22.46 -12.98
CA SER A 299 -37.48 -23.72 -12.36
C SER A 299 -36.82 -23.47 -10.98
N PRO A 300 -37.13 -24.28 -9.95
CA PRO A 300 -36.52 -24.14 -8.62
C PRO A 300 -34.98 -24.13 -8.72
N GLY A 301 -34.33 -23.07 -8.24
CA GLY A 301 -32.86 -22.94 -8.27
C GLY A 301 -32.27 -22.21 -9.49
N GLY A 302 -33.10 -21.55 -10.30
CA GLY A 302 -32.68 -20.70 -11.41
C GLY A 302 -31.92 -19.44 -10.99
N LEU A 303 -31.07 -18.93 -11.90
CA LEU A 303 -30.32 -17.66 -11.75
C LEU A 303 -31.22 -16.46 -11.43
N SER A 304 -32.46 -16.50 -11.93
CA SER A 304 -33.50 -15.50 -11.71
C SER A 304 -34.03 -15.46 -10.28
N GLN A 305 -33.64 -16.39 -9.39
CA GLN A 305 -34.06 -16.41 -7.98
C GLN A 305 -32.98 -15.91 -7.01
N LEU A 306 -31.79 -15.52 -7.49
CA LEU A 306 -30.74 -14.97 -6.64
C LEU A 306 -30.83 -13.44 -6.50
N PRO A 307 -30.54 -12.89 -5.32
CA PRO A 307 -30.39 -11.45 -5.16
C PRO A 307 -29.25 -10.92 -6.04
N PHE A 308 -29.35 -9.64 -6.42
CA PHE A 308 -28.42 -9.01 -7.34
C PHE A 308 -28.28 -7.51 -7.11
N PHE A 309 -27.23 -6.91 -7.68
CA PHE A 309 -27.17 -5.48 -7.92
C PHE A 309 -26.99 -5.20 -9.41
N GLU A 310 -27.37 -4.00 -9.85
CA GLU A 310 -27.19 -3.56 -11.24
C GLU A 310 -26.13 -2.47 -11.32
N LEU A 311 -25.31 -2.53 -12.37
CA LEU A 311 -24.48 -1.41 -12.81
C LEU A 311 -24.84 -1.05 -14.25
N ARG A 312 -24.74 0.23 -14.60
CA ARG A 312 -24.93 0.70 -15.96
C ARG A 312 -23.58 1.03 -16.60
N ASP A 313 -23.41 0.60 -17.85
CA ASP A 313 -22.35 1.05 -18.73
C ASP A 313 -22.92 1.61 -20.05
N LYS A 314 -22.04 1.90 -21.02
CA LYS A 314 -22.44 2.37 -22.35
C LYS A 314 -23.26 1.34 -23.14
N ALA A 315 -23.12 0.05 -22.83
CA ALA A 315 -23.81 -1.04 -23.51
C ALA A 315 -25.18 -1.38 -22.88
N GLY A 316 -25.45 -0.90 -21.66
CA GLY A 316 -26.73 -1.04 -20.99
C GLY A 316 -26.59 -1.38 -19.51
N LYS A 317 -27.63 -2.00 -18.95
CA LYS A 317 -27.62 -2.48 -17.57
C LYS A 317 -27.00 -3.88 -17.49
N CYS A 318 -26.16 -4.09 -16.50
CA CYS A 318 -25.57 -5.38 -16.16
C CYS A 318 -25.99 -5.75 -14.73
N ALA A 319 -26.72 -6.86 -14.58
CA ALA A 319 -27.10 -7.39 -13.28
C ALA A 319 -26.11 -8.48 -12.83
N PHE A 320 -25.61 -8.36 -11.61
CA PHE A 320 -24.65 -9.27 -10.99
C PHE A 320 -25.29 -9.96 -9.79
N HIS A 321 -25.46 -11.28 -9.89
CA HIS A 321 -26.08 -12.13 -8.87
C HIS A 321 -25.02 -12.85 -8.03
N HIS A 322 -25.32 -13.03 -6.75
CA HIS A 322 -24.52 -13.83 -5.84
C HIS A 322 -25.44 -14.52 -4.81
N GLN A 323 -25.04 -15.69 -4.31
CA GLN A 323 -25.84 -16.45 -3.34
C GLN A 323 -25.81 -15.81 -1.95
N ASP A 324 -24.64 -15.29 -1.58
CA ASP A 324 -24.44 -14.53 -0.37
C ASP A 324 -24.92 -13.07 -0.56
N ARG A 325 -25.94 -12.68 0.21
CA ARG A 325 -26.51 -11.34 0.21
C ARG A 325 -25.61 -10.33 0.92
N GLU A 326 -24.90 -10.74 1.97
CA GLU A 326 -23.99 -9.84 2.71
C GLU A 326 -22.88 -9.38 1.78
N LYS A 327 -22.37 -10.29 0.97
CA LYS A 327 -21.41 -9.99 -0.09
C LYS A 327 -21.92 -9.00 -1.14
N LEU A 328 -23.18 -9.13 -1.58
CA LEU A 328 -23.79 -8.12 -2.47
C LEU A 328 -23.88 -6.76 -1.77
N GLN A 329 -24.20 -6.75 -0.47
CA GLN A 329 -24.32 -5.53 0.30
C GLN A 329 -22.97 -4.85 0.52
N GLU A 330 -21.91 -5.61 0.76
CA GLU A 330 -20.53 -5.12 0.82
C GLU A 330 -20.14 -4.44 -0.49
N TRP A 331 -20.34 -5.11 -1.63
CA TRP A 331 -20.05 -4.55 -2.94
C TRP A 331 -20.83 -3.27 -3.24
N VAL A 332 -22.14 -3.27 -2.97
CA VAL A 332 -22.99 -2.08 -3.15
C VAL A 332 -22.52 -0.92 -2.28
N THR A 333 -22.14 -1.21 -1.03
CA THR A 333 -21.65 -0.19 -0.08
C THR A 333 -20.30 0.37 -0.54
N ALA A 334 -19.36 -0.50 -0.93
CA ALA A 334 -18.05 -0.09 -1.41
C ALA A 334 -18.13 0.75 -2.70
N ILE A 335 -18.99 0.36 -3.65
CA ILE A 335 -19.21 1.13 -4.88
C ILE A 335 -19.79 2.52 -4.56
N ARG A 336 -20.77 2.60 -3.65
CA ARG A 336 -21.36 3.89 -3.24
C ARG A 336 -20.34 4.80 -2.58
N ASN A 337 -19.56 4.27 -1.62
CA ASN A 337 -18.49 5.03 -0.96
C ASN A 337 -17.48 5.57 -1.98
N ALA A 338 -17.09 4.77 -2.97
CA ALA A 338 -16.19 5.22 -4.03
C ALA A 338 -16.81 6.35 -4.89
N ILE A 339 -18.10 6.26 -5.24
CA ILE A 339 -18.80 7.34 -5.97
C ILE A 339 -18.90 8.62 -5.13
N ASP A 340 -19.19 8.49 -3.84
CA ASP A 340 -19.26 9.63 -2.92
C ASP A 340 -17.89 10.31 -2.78
N GLU A 341 -16.81 9.55 -2.64
CA GLU A 341 -15.44 10.08 -2.62
C GLU A 341 -15.08 10.84 -3.91
N ILE A 342 -15.45 10.32 -5.08
CA ILE A 342 -15.26 11.02 -6.36
C ILE A 342 -16.00 12.36 -6.37
N THR A 343 -17.24 12.38 -5.85
CA THR A 343 -18.09 13.57 -5.81
C THR A 343 -17.54 14.63 -4.85
N VAL A 344 -17.05 14.20 -3.67
CA VAL A 344 -16.42 15.08 -2.69
C VAL A 344 -15.11 15.67 -3.24
N ARG A 345 -14.25 14.86 -3.85
CA ARG A 345 -12.99 15.32 -4.48
C ARG A 345 -13.24 16.28 -5.64
N GLY A 346 -14.33 16.11 -6.40
CA GLY A 346 -14.73 17.03 -7.47
C GLY A 346 -15.33 18.36 -6.98
N SER A 347 -15.80 18.42 -5.73
CA SER A 347 -16.46 19.59 -5.14
C SER A 347 -15.52 20.47 -4.30
N GLN A 348 -14.37 19.96 -3.86
CA GLN A 348 -13.31 20.77 -3.29
C GLN A 348 -12.47 21.37 -4.41
N ASN A 349 -12.23 22.69 -4.38
CA ASN A 349 -11.09 23.31 -5.09
C ASN A 349 -9.87 22.42 -4.84
N PRO A 350 -9.00 22.15 -5.84
CA PRO A 350 -7.93 21.18 -5.68
C PRO A 350 -7.13 21.54 -4.43
N VAL A 351 -7.36 20.76 -3.37
CA VAL A 351 -6.42 20.64 -2.26
C VAL A 351 -5.09 20.42 -2.96
N PRO A 352 -4.01 21.18 -2.65
CA PRO A 352 -2.77 21.07 -3.40
C PRO A 352 -2.46 19.59 -3.44
N ALA A 353 -2.57 19.01 -4.64
CA ALA A 353 -2.20 17.64 -4.86
C ALA A 353 -0.81 17.54 -4.23
N TYR A 354 -0.60 16.52 -3.39
CA TYR A 354 0.73 16.09 -3.08
C TYR A 354 1.49 16.13 -4.40
N ARG A 355 2.44 17.06 -4.54
CA ARG A 355 3.14 17.31 -5.81
C ARG A 355 4.11 16.15 -5.97
N LEU A 356 3.53 15.01 -6.38
CA LEU A 356 4.20 13.89 -6.98
C LEU A 356 4.58 14.33 -8.41
N PRO A 357 5.63 13.72 -8.98
CA PRO A 357 6.61 14.41 -9.81
C PRO A 357 6.03 14.97 -11.11
N ASN A 358 6.56 16.12 -11.54
CA ASN A 358 5.86 17.14 -12.33
C ASN A 358 5.82 16.87 -13.86
N SER A 359 5.98 15.63 -14.33
CA SER A 359 5.95 15.33 -15.76
C SER A 359 5.40 13.95 -16.10
N SER A 360 4.85 13.79 -17.30
CA SER A 360 4.48 12.46 -17.84
C SER A 360 5.70 11.53 -17.97
N GLU A 361 6.90 12.10 -18.02
CA GLU A 361 8.18 11.38 -17.97
C GLU A 361 8.36 10.77 -16.57
N ASP A 362 8.09 11.52 -15.50
CA ASP A 362 8.22 11.04 -14.12
C ASP A 362 7.16 10.01 -13.75
N ILE A 363 5.97 10.05 -14.35
CA ILE A 363 4.90 9.05 -14.17
C ILE A 363 5.26 7.74 -14.91
N ARG A 364 5.88 7.85 -16.09
CA ARG A 364 6.47 6.69 -16.78
C ARG A 364 7.67 6.15 -16.01
N GLN A 365 8.47 7.00 -15.40
CA GLN A 365 9.58 6.63 -14.54
C GLN A 365 9.06 5.99 -13.25
N LEU A 366 7.98 6.49 -12.63
CA LEU A 366 7.36 5.87 -11.45
C LEU A 366 6.70 4.54 -11.81
N SER A 367 6.06 4.43 -12.98
CA SER A 367 5.51 3.17 -13.50
C SER A 367 6.62 2.20 -13.92
N GLN A 368 7.79 2.69 -14.36
CA GLN A 368 8.98 1.88 -14.66
C GLN A 368 9.73 1.48 -13.39
N ASP A 369 9.78 2.37 -12.40
CA ASP A 369 10.36 2.15 -11.09
C ASP A 369 9.50 1.15 -10.32
N LEU A 370 8.16 1.33 -10.31
CA LEU A 370 7.14 0.36 -9.84
C LEU A 370 7.19 -0.94 -10.65
N SER A 371 7.48 -0.89 -11.95
CA SER A 371 7.82 -2.11 -12.71
C SER A 371 9.18 -2.71 -12.32
N GLY A 372 10.04 -1.96 -11.63
CA GLY A 372 11.29 -2.42 -11.00
C GLY A 372 11.08 -2.99 -9.59
N TYR A 373 9.95 -2.66 -8.93
CA TYR A 373 9.43 -3.45 -7.80
C TYR A 373 8.76 -4.74 -8.29
N VAL A 374 8.60 -4.88 -9.61
CA VAL A 374 8.23 -6.14 -10.26
C VAL A 374 9.48 -6.94 -10.63
N VAL A 375 9.94 -7.82 -9.73
CA VAL A 375 10.97 -8.79 -10.11
C VAL A 375 10.30 -9.90 -10.91
N LEU A 376 10.51 -9.90 -12.23
CA LEU A 376 10.17 -11.02 -13.10
C LEU A 376 11.27 -12.08 -12.96
N GLY A 377 10.98 -13.15 -12.22
CA GLY A 377 11.82 -14.34 -12.23
C GLY A 377 11.53 -15.15 -13.48
N ASP A 378 12.55 -15.35 -14.33
CA ASP A 378 12.48 -16.33 -15.42
C ASP A 378 13.33 -17.55 -15.05
N LYS A 379 12.67 -18.63 -14.64
CA LYS A 379 13.22 -19.98 -14.69
C LYS A 379 12.08 -20.95 -15.01
N ASP A 380 12.31 -21.78 -16.01
CA ASP A 380 11.52 -22.97 -16.33
C ASP A 380 10.05 -22.71 -16.75
N GLY A 381 9.80 -21.63 -17.50
CA GLY A 381 8.50 -21.41 -18.14
C GLY A 381 7.35 -20.99 -17.21
N GLU A 382 7.64 -20.76 -15.93
CA GLU A 382 6.75 -20.07 -15.00
C GLU A 382 7.27 -18.64 -14.76
N SER A 383 6.55 -17.65 -15.30
CA SER A 383 6.78 -16.25 -14.97
C SER A 383 6.31 -16.00 -13.54
N GLU A 384 7.23 -16.01 -12.56
CA GLU A 384 6.92 -15.53 -11.22
C GLU A 384 6.99 -14.01 -11.21
N VAL A 385 5.83 -13.36 -11.17
CA VAL A 385 5.68 -11.93 -11.00
C VAL A 385 5.70 -11.65 -9.50
N PHE A 386 6.83 -11.16 -8.99
CA PHE A 386 6.85 -10.54 -7.66
C PHE A 386 6.43 -9.09 -7.81
N VAL A 387 5.52 -8.57 -7.00
CA VAL A 387 5.07 -7.16 -7.04
C VAL A 387 5.17 -6.64 -5.61
N PHE A 388 5.86 -5.53 -5.40
CA PHE A 388 5.94 -4.83 -4.11
C PHE A 388 5.82 -3.32 -4.27
#